data_AF-A0A5N9GW34-F1
#
_entry.id   AF-A0A5N9GW34-F1
#
_cell.length_a   1.000
_cell.length_b   1.000
_cell.length_c   1.000
_cell.angle_alpha   90.00
_cell.angle_beta   90.00
_cell.angle_gamma   90.00
#
_symmetry.space_group_name_H-M   'P 1'
#
loop_
_entity.id
_entity.type
_entity.pdbx_description
1 polymer ?
#
loop_
_entity_poly.entity_id
_entity_poly.type
_entity_poly.pdbx_seq_one_letter_code
_entity_poly.pdbx_strand_id
1 'polypeptide(L)'
;MIFRNLDVLSQDPGAFLLFTVFLLTALVASLTVHEFSHALVATSLGDDTAKRLGRLSLDPRVHLDPTGSLMILLAGFGWGKPVPVNPR
;
A
#
# COMPACT_ATOMS: atom_id res chain seq x y z
N MET A 1 10.81 -7.26 -8.14
CA MET A 1 11.46 -7.64 -6.87
C MET A 1 11.28 -9.12 -6.58
N ILE A 2 10.04 -9.63 -6.63
CA ILE A 2 9.74 -11.01 -6.25
C ILE A 2 10.45 -12.06 -7.12
N PHE A 3 10.67 -11.76 -8.41
CA PHE A 3 11.37 -12.65 -9.35
C PHE A 3 12.83 -12.96 -8.96
N ARG A 4 13.44 -12.13 -8.10
CA ARG A 4 14.80 -12.38 -7.61
C ARG A 4 14.88 -13.51 -6.59
N ASN A 5 13.74 -14.03 -6.11
CA ASN A 5 13.66 -15.09 -5.10
C ASN A 5 12.98 -16.35 -5.66
N LEU A 6 12.94 -16.54 -6.99
CA LEU A 6 12.32 -17.74 -7.59
C LEU A 6 13.16 -19.01 -7.37
N ASP A 7 14.45 -18.86 -7.14
CA ASP A 7 15.33 -19.94 -6.71
C ASP A 7 14.90 -20.50 -5.35
N VAL A 8 14.53 -19.62 -4.41
CA VAL A 8 14.02 -20.02 -3.08
C VAL A 8 12.76 -20.87 -3.19
N LEU A 9 11.86 -20.56 -4.14
CA LEU A 9 10.65 -21.38 -4.37
C LEU A 9 11.00 -22.84 -4.69
N SER A 10 12.09 -23.09 -5.41
CA SER A 10 12.51 -24.45 -5.76
C SER A 10 13.28 -25.17 -4.64
N GLN A 11 13.98 -24.42 -3.79
CA GLN A 11 14.83 -24.96 -2.72
C GLN A 11 14.04 -25.18 -1.42
N ASP A 12 13.21 -24.19 -1.05
CA ASP A 12 12.38 -24.19 0.15
C ASP A 12 11.05 -23.46 -0.13
N PRO A 13 10.02 -24.18 -0.61
CA PRO A 13 8.71 -23.60 -0.89
C PRO A 13 8.06 -22.95 0.35
N GLY A 14 8.36 -23.45 1.56
CA GLY A 14 7.80 -22.94 2.80
C GLY A 14 8.37 -21.57 3.14
N ALA A 15 9.69 -21.40 3.04
CA ALA A 15 10.35 -20.11 3.20
C ALA A 15 9.88 -19.10 2.16
N PHE A 16 9.73 -19.52 0.90
CA PHE A 16 9.22 -18.65 -0.16
C PHE A 16 7.79 -18.15 0.13
N LEU A 17 6.91 -19.05 0.58
CA LEU A 17 5.54 -18.69 0.94
C LEU A 17 5.51 -17.69 2.11
N LEU A 18 6.29 -17.96 3.16
CA LEU A 18 6.39 -17.09 4.33
C LEU A 18 6.88 -15.69 3.93
N PHE A 19 7.96 -15.62 3.15
CA PHE A 19 8.49 -14.36 2.63
C PHE A 19 7.44 -13.59 1.81
N THR A 20 6.73 -14.28 0.93
CA THR A 20 5.70 -13.67 0.08
C THR A 20 4.54 -13.10 0.92
N VAL A 21 4.07 -13.84 1.93
CA VAL A 21 3.01 -13.38 2.83
C VAL A 21 3.45 -12.16 3.63
N PHE A 22 4.68 -12.16 4.17
CA PHE A 22 5.23 -11.00 4.87
C PHE A 22 5.33 -9.78 3.96
N LEU A 23 5.84 -9.95 2.73
CA LEU A 23 5.97 -8.87 1.76
C LEU A 23 4.60 -8.25 1.43
N LEU A 24 3.60 -9.09 1.13
CA LEU A 24 2.25 -8.62 0.82
C LEU A 24 1.61 -7.90 2.02
N THR A 25 1.77 -8.44 3.22
CA THR A 25 1.23 -7.84 4.44
C THR A 25 1.88 -6.49 4.73
N ALA A 26 3.21 -6.39 4.59
CA ALA A 26 3.94 -5.15 4.76
C ALA A 26 3.55 -4.09 3.72
N LEU A 27 3.37 -4.49 2.47
CA LEU A 27 2.92 -3.58 1.39
C LEU A 27 1.52 -3.04 1.68
N VAL A 28 0.56 -3.92 1.99
CA VAL A 28 -0.82 -3.52 2.29
C VAL A 28 -0.87 -2.60 3.50
N ALA A 29 -0.18 -2.97 4.59
CA ALA A 29 -0.15 -2.18 5.81
C ALA A 29 0.52 -0.81 5.59
N SER A 30 1.69 -0.79 4.95
CA SER A 30 2.46 0.45 4.75
C SER A 30 1.71 1.47 3.88
N LEU A 31 1.17 1.06 2.73
CA LEU A 31 0.41 1.98 1.86
C LEU A 31 -0.89 2.44 2.52
N THR A 32 -1.61 1.54 3.20
CA THR A 32 -2.86 1.89 3.89
C THR A 32 -2.62 2.92 4.98
N VAL A 33 -1.63 2.69 5.85
CA VAL A 33 -1.31 3.61 6.94
C VAL A 33 -0.73 4.92 6.42
N HIS A 34 0.11 4.88 5.38
CA HIS A 34 0.67 6.08 4.75
C HIS A 34 -0.43 7.00 4.22
N GLU A 35 -1.31 6.48 3.36
CA GLU A 35 -2.39 7.26 2.75
C GLU A 35 -3.46 7.66 3.77
N PHE A 36 -3.80 6.79 4.72
CA PHE A 36 -4.64 7.15 5.86
C PHE A 36 -4.05 8.33 6.65
N SER A 37 -2.73 8.37 6.84
CA SER A 37 -2.07 9.45 7.58
C SER A 37 -2.20 10.79 6.84
N HIS A 38 -2.10 10.80 5.52
CA HIS A 38 -2.40 12.00 4.72
C HIS A 38 -3.84 12.48 4.95
N ALA A 39 -4.81 11.56 4.89
CA ALA A 39 -6.22 11.90 5.14
C ALA A 39 -6.45 12.42 6.56
N LEU A 40 -5.82 11.80 7.56
CA LEU A 40 -5.93 12.17 8.98
C LEU A 40 -5.35 13.55 9.24
N VAL A 41 -4.15 13.82 8.75
CA VAL A 41 -3.47 15.10 8.95
C VAL A 41 -4.22 16.21 8.20
N ALA A 42 -4.62 15.99 6.95
CA ALA A 42 -5.41 16.97 6.19
C ALA A 42 -6.72 17.33 6.91
N THR A 43 -7.46 16.32 7.37
CA THR A 43 -8.68 16.50 8.18
C THR A 43 -8.39 17.30 9.45
N SER A 44 -7.31 16.96 10.16
CA SER A 44 -6.95 17.63 11.43
C SER A 44 -6.54 19.09 11.22
N LEU A 45 -6.09 19.45 10.02
CA LEU A 45 -5.76 20.82 9.62
C LEU A 45 -6.94 21.55 8.94
N GLY A 46 -8.13 20.95 8.90
CA GLY A 46 -9.36 21.57 8.40
C GLY A 46 -9.75 21.18 6.96
N ASP A 47 -8.94 20.40 6.25
CA ASP A 47 -9.31 19.87 4.93
C ASP A 47 -10.08 18.54 5.05
N ASP A 48 -11.41 18.65 5.11
CA ASP A 48 -12.31 17.49 5.15
C ASP A 48 -12.50 16.79 3.79
N THR A 49 -11.78 17.17 2.71
CA THR A 49 -11.99 16.61 1.36
C THR A 49 -11.80 15.10 1.31
N ALA A 50 -10.66 14.60 1.82
CA ALA A 50 -10.38 13.17 1.89
C ALA A 50 -11.42 12.41 2.73
N LYS A 51 -11.81 12.97 3.88
CA LYS A 51 -12.81 12.39 4.77
C LYS A 51 -14.18 12.25 4.11
N ARG A 52 -14.66 13.29 3.40
CA ARG A 52 -15.93 13.24 2.64
C ARG A 52 -15.91 12.22 1.51
N LEU A 53 -14.72 11.94 0.95
CA LEU A 53 -14.52 10.89 -0.06
C LEU A 53 -14.36 9.49 0.53
N GLY A 54 -14.53 9.32 1.85
CA GLY A 54 -14.37 8.03 2.53
C GLY A 54 -12.92 7.56 2.64
N ARG A 55 -11.94 8.46 2.46
CA ARG A 55 -10.51 8.13 2.52
C ARG A 55 -9.93 8.13 3.93
N LEU A 56 -10.62 8.72 4.91
CA LEU A 56 -10.25 8.60 6.33
C LEU A 56 -10.73 7.25 6.89
N SER A 57 -10.08 6.17 6.45
CA SER A 57 -10.41 4.78 6.78
C SER A 57 -9.13 3.95 6.81
N LEU A 58 -9.09 2.87 7.61
CA LEU A 58 -8.02 1.86 7.54
C LEU A 58 -8.37 0.70 6.60
N ASP A 59 -9.42 0.83 5.80
CA ASP A 59 -9.74 -0.14 4.74
C ASP A 59 -8.70 -0.06 3.61
N PRO A 60 -7.88 -1.09 3.37
CA PRO A 60 -6.84 -1.05 2.35
C PRO A 60 -7.40 -0.84 0.93
N ARG A 61 -8.66 -1.24 0.68
CA ARG A 61 -9.27 -1.13 -0.65
C ARG A 61 -9.43 0.32 -1.11
N VAL A 62 -9.52 1.26 -0.16
CA VAL A 62 -9.59 2.68 -0.52
C VAL A 62 -8.22 3.27 -0.81
N HIS A 63 -7.12 2.63 -0.38
CA HIS A 63 -5.75 3.17 -0.46
C HIS A 63 -4.82 2.45 -1.43
N LEU A 64 -5.16 1.24 -1.86
CA LEU A 64 -4.34 0.50 -2.81
C LEU A 64 -4.79 0.79 -4.24
N ASP A 65 -3.82 1.10 -5.10
CA ASP A 65 -3.98 1.06 -6.55
C ASP A 65 -3.52 -0.31 -7.05
N PRO A 66 -4.35 -1.12 -7.74
CA PRO A 66 -3.95 -2.45 -8.19
C PRO A 66 -2.72 -2.44 -9.10
N THR A 67 -2.59 -1.44 -9.98
CA THR A 67 -1.49 -1.36 -10.95
C THR A 67 -0.21 -0.93 -10.24
N GLY A 68 -0.27 0.14 -9.44
CA GLY A 68 0.86 0.65 -8.67
C GLY A 68 1.36 -0.37 -7.63
N SER A 69 0.44 -1.05 -6.94
CA SER A 69 0.78 -2.10 -5.97
C SER A 69 1.45 -3.30 -6.65
N LEU A 70 0.97 -3.70 -7.84
CA LEU A 70 1.60 -4.76 -8.63
C LEU A 70 3.00 -4.35 -9.10
N MET A 71 3.20 -3.09 -9.52
CA MET A 71 4.52 -2.58 -9.90
C MET A 71 5.53 -2.66 -8.76
N ILE A 72 5.13 -2.45 -7.50
CA ILE A 72 6.02 -2.63 -6.34
C ILE A 72 6.54 -4.08 -6.28
N LEU A 73 5.66 -5.08 -6.49
CA LEU A 73 6.05 -6.48 -6.45
C LEU A 73 6.98 -6.88 -7.62
N LEU A 74 6.63 -6.42 -8.83
CA LEU A 74 7.31 -6.83 -10.06
C LEU A 74 8.57 -6.01 -10.33
N ALA A 75 8.46 -4.69 -10.29
CA ALA A 75 9.52 -3.75 -10.64
C ALA A 75 10.31 -3.23 -9.42
N GLY A 76 9.75 -3.31 -8.20
CA GLY A 76 10.38 -2.76 -6.99
C GLY A 76 10.12 -1.28 -6.77
N PHE A 77 9.28 -0.66 -7.62
CA PHE A 77 8.79 0.71 -7.47
C PHE A 77 7.30 0.74 -7.84
N GLY A 78 6.53 1.68 -7.28
CA GLY A 78 5.12 1.83 -7.60
C GLY A 78 4.46 2.84 -6.67
N TRP A 79 3.13 2.81 -6.57
CA TRP A 79 2.35 3.81 -5.84
C TRP A 79 1.09 3.21 -5.23
N GLY A 80 0.58 3.84 -4.17
CA GLY A 80 -0.79 3.63 -3.67
C GLY A 80 -1.79 4.47 -4.46
N LYS A 81 -3.08 4.37 -4.10
CA LYS A 81 -4.11 5.26 -4.61
C LYS A 81 -4.03 6.57 -3.81
N PRO A 82 -3.57 7.69 -4.39
CA PRO A 82 -3.27 8.90 -3.61
C PRO A 82 -4.51 9.48 -2.94
N VAL A 83 -4.31 10.06 -1.75
CA VAL A 83 -5.32 10.86 -1.05
C VAL A 83 -5.27 12.32 -1.53
N PRO A 84 -6.41 12.91 -1.95
CA PRO A 84 -6.43 14.32 -2.30
C PRO A 84 -6.27 15.19 -1.06
N VAL A 85 -5.44 16.23 -1.17
CA VAL A 85 -5.25 17.27 -0.16
C VAL A 85 -5.56 18.61 -0.81
N ASN A 86 -6.41 19.41 -0.17
CA ASN A 86 -6.74 20.76 -0.57
C ASN A 86 -5.92 21.76 0.27
N PRO A 87 -4.91 22.44 -0.31
CA PRO A 87 -4.05 23.36 0.42
C PRO A 87 -4.64 24.78 0.59
N ARG A 88 -5.89 25.01 0.19
CA ARG A 88 -6.53 26.33 0.14
C ARG A 88 -7.35 26.63 1.37
#